data_AF-A0A093VG67-F1
#
_entry.id   AF-A0A093VG67-F1
#
_cell.length_a   1.000
_cell.length_b   1.000
_cell.length_c   1.000
_cell.angle_alpha   90.00
_cell.angle_beta   90.00
_cell.angle_gamma   90.00
#
_symmetry.space_group_name_H-M   'P 1'
#
loop_
_entity.id
_entity.type
_entity.pdbx_description
1 polymer ?
#
loop_
_entity_poly.entity_id
_entity_poly.type
_entity_poly.pdbx_seq_one_letter_code
_entity_poly.pdbx_strand_id
1 'polypeptide(L)'
;MSNTRFKNGTDLEKYVRDEISTTAVWKMDSNTRRIGNDGALTLVETMEERMARMEKKLTEQAEELTDQKKKTAEQAKELVDQKEKVAGRNRLLWKVRVSELERIIKKTHDAARFDRNEIVHGADVLNDYQALEYTDRPDNQVQFETASKGFKKAYGLRLSSLSYDNLSKAPEEVIDILSVRGNLTFLNWFLNHKIEADIMAEQCDLAVRKWLKSIPTDGVPYPKDAVKADYERVKELYDEVRDREAW
;
A
#
# COMPACT_ATOMS: atom_id res chain seq x y z
N MET A 1 79.70 42.60 31.44
CA MET A 1 80.58 41.82 30.53
C MET A 1 81.21 40.72 31.36
N SER A 2 80.68 39.51 31.29
CA SER A 2 81.11 38.39 32.15
C SER A 2 82.33 37.69 31.55
N ASN A 3 83.43 37.69 32.29
CA ASN A 3 84.69 37.04 31.95
C ASN A 3 84.58 35.52 32.20
N THR A 4 84.42 34.73 31.14
CA THR A 4 84.50 33.26 31.19
C THR A 4 85.88 32.79 30.68
N ARG A 5 86.89 32.89 31.54
CA ARG A 5 88.22 32.27 31.33
C ARG A 5 88.54 31.32 32.48
N PHE A 6 89.16 30.19 32.16
CA PHE A 6 89.75 29.30 33.17
C PHE A 6 91.00 29.96 33.82
N LYS A 7 91.38 29.53 35.02
CA LYS A 7 92.49 30.12 35.81
C LYS A 7 93.88 30.10 35.12
N ASN A 8 94.03 29.33 34.06
CA ASN A 8 95.23 29.21 33.22
C ASN A 8 95.17 30.08 31.94
N GLY A 9 94.17 30.95 31.80
CA GLY A 9 94.07 31.91 30.70
C GLY A 9 93.52 31.34 29.39
N THR A 10 93.12 30.07 29.37
CA THR A 10 92.50 29.44 28.20
C THR A 10 91.07 29.96 28.03
N ASP A 11 90.76 30.39 26.81
CA ASP A 11 89.45 30.87 26.41
C ASP A 11 88.48 29.69 26.25
N LEU A 12 87.31 29.77 26.90
CA LEU A 12 86.32 28.70 26.96
C LEU A 12 85.80 28.34 25.57
N GLU A 13 85.63 29.34 24.70
CA GLU A 13 85.20 29.14 23.32
C GLU A 13 86.24 28.39 22.49
N LYS A 14 87.53 28.59 22.78
CA LYS A 14 88.63 27.94 22.07
C LYS A 14 88.78 26.48 22.51
N TYR A 15 88.61 26.21 23.81
CA TYR A 15 88.62 24.86 24.36
C TYR A 15 87.48 23.99 23.80
N VAL A 16 86.25 24.51 23.78
CA VAL A 16 85.09 23.81 23.20
C VAL A 16 85.28 23.54 21.71
N ARG A 17 85.87 24.49 20.97
CA ARG A 17 86.14 24.33 19.53
C ARG A 17 87.20 23.26 19.25
N ASP A 18 88.28 23.22 20.02
CA ASP A 18 89.38 22.28 19.78
C ASP A 18 89.05 20.86 20.25
N GLU A 19 88.27 20.70 21.33
CA GLU A 19 87.93 19.37 21.88
C GLU A 19 86.78 18.68 21.12
N ILE A 20 85.81 19.45 20.60
CA ILE A 20 84.79 18.94 19.67
C ILE A 20 85.42 18.60 18.30
N SER A 21 86.49 19.29 17.90
CA SER A 21 87.14 19.05 16.60
C SER A 21 88.12 17.88 16.60
N THR A 22 88.59 17.41 17.76
CA THR A 22 89.63 16.36 17.87
C THR A 22 89.16 15.04 18.45
N THR A 23 87.94 14.94 18.97
CA THR A 23 87.31 13.64 19.21
C THR A 23 86.69 13.13 17.91
N ALA A 24 87.42 12.22 17.25
CA ALA A 24 86.93 11.24 16.29
C ALA A 24 85.48 11.46 15.81
N VAL A 25 85.35 12.32 14.79
CA VAL A 25 84.66 12.00 13.55
C VAL A 25 83.67 10.82 13.69
N TRP A 26 82.47 11.07 14.22
CA TRP A 26 81.32 10.30 13.78
C TRP A 26 80.96 10.81 12.39
N LYS A 27 81.80 10.50 11.39
CA LYS A 27 81.36 10.42 10.00
C LYS A 27 80.37 9.26 10.01
N MET A 28 79.10 9.57 10.26
CA MET A 28 78.04 8.67 9.84
C MET A 28 78.18 8.54 8.34
N ASP A 29 78.60 7.35 7.94
CA ASP A 29 78.61 6.93 6.56
C ASP A 29 77.19 7.13 6.02
N SER A 30 77.03 8.03 5.04
CA SER A 30 75.73 8.34 4.44
C SER A 30 75.12 7.13 3.70
N ASN A 31 75.88 6.03 3.61
CA ASN A 31 75.46 4.74 3.09
C ASN A 31 75.01 3.72 4.15
N THR A 32 75.02 4.07 5.44
CA THR A 32 74.32 3.24 6.43
C THR A 32 72.83 3.54 6.36
N ARG A 33 72.11 2.80 5.50
CA ARG A 33 70.65 2.68 5.56
C ARG A 33 70.25 2.48 7.02
N ARG A 34 69.44 3.40 7.54
CA ARG A 34 68.75 3.26 8.83
C ARG A 34 67.77 2.08 8.69
N ILE A 35 68.26 0.87 8.94
CA ILE A 35 67.43 -0.34 9.11
C ILE A 35 66.63 -0.12 10.40
N GLY A 36 65.48 0.54 10.27
CA GLY A 36 64.65 0.92 11.42
C GLY A 36 63.43 1.76 11.07
N ASN A 37 63.40 2.42 9.89
CA ASN A 37 62.25 3.21 9.45
C ASN A 37 61.58 2.70 8.16
N ASP A 38 62.18 1.74 7.45
CA ASP A 38 61.59 1.19 6.22
C ASP A 38 60.25 0.50 6.48
N GLY A 39 60.07 -0.12 7.66
CA GLY A 39 58.80 -0.73 8.08
C GLY A 39 57.71 0.30 8.39
N ALA A 40 58.08 1.48 8.91
CA ALA A 40 57.13 2.57 9.16
C ALA A 40 56.71 3.25 7.85
N LEU A 41 57.64 3.38 6.89
CA LEU A 41 57.34 3.94 5.57
C LEU A 41 56.42 3.01 4.75
N THR A 42 56.71 1.71 4.72
CA THR A 42 55.82 0.72 4.07
C THR A 42 54.45 0.62 4.75
N LEU A 43 54.36 0.85 6.06
CA LEU A 43 53.07 0.93 6.75
C LEU A 43 52.27 2.18 6.32
N VAL A 44 52.93 3.32 6.13
CA VAL A 44 52.26 4.54 5.64
C VAL A 44 51.79 4.35 4.20
N GLU A 45 52.64 3.81 3.32
CA GLU A 45 52.28 3.52 1.92
C GLU A 45 51.07 2.55 1.84
N THR A 46 51.07 1.47 2.63
CA THR A 46 49.94 0.52 2.68
C THR A 46 48.67 1.13 3.27
N MET A 47 48.79 2.07 4.22
CA MET A 47 47.65 2.83 4.75
C MET A 47 47.08 3.79 3.71
N GLU A 48 47.93 4.50 2.96
CA GLU A 48 47.53 5.39 1.87
C GLU A 48 46.79 4.63 0.76
N GLU A 49 47.32 3.48 0.32
CA GLU A 49 46.63 2.61 -0.63
C GLU A 49 45.28 2.09 -0.11
N ARG A 50 45.17 1.84 1.20
CA ARG A 50 43.91 1.41 1.81
C ARG A 50 42.91 2.56 1.90
N MET A 51 43.36 3.78 2.20
CA MET A 51 42.52 4.98 2.21
C MET A 51 42.00 5.29 0.80
N ALA A 52 42.87 5.28 -0.22
CA ALA A 52 42.45 5.48 -1.61
C ALA A 52 41.41 4.43 -2.06
N ARG A 53 41.58 3.16 -1.64
CA ARG A 53 40.58 2.10 -1.89
C ARG A 53 39.25 2.34 -1.16
N MET A 54 39.27 2.89 0.06
CA MET A 54 38.06 3.22 0.80
C MET A 54 37.34 4.43 0.22
N GLU A 55 38.08 5.47 -0.17
CA GLU A 55 37.51 6.65 -0.85
C GLU A 55 36.83 6.26 -2.14
N LYS A 56 37.47 5.40 -2.95
CA LYS A 56 36.85 4.87 -4.17
C LYS A 56 35.55 4.11 -3.91
N LYS A 57 35.51 3.28 -2.86
CA LYS A 57 34.28 2.57 -2.47
C LYS A 57 33.19 3.51 -1.98
N LEU A 58 33.56 4.58 -1.26
CA LEU A 58 32.62 5.60 -0.81
C LEU A 58 32.02 6.37 -1.99
N THR A 59 32.82 6.70 -3.01
CA THR A 59 32.32 7.34 -4.23
C THR A 59 31.41 6.41 -5.02
N GLU A 60 31.79 5.14 -5.20
CA GLU A 60 30.97 4.13 -5.89
C GLU A 60 29.63 3.92 -5.14
N GLN A 61 29.63 3.86 -3.81
CA GLN A 61 28.41 3.76 -3.00
C GLN A 61 27.55 5.03 -3.05
N ALA A 62 28.17 6.21 -3.10
CA ALA A 62 27.44 7.46 -3.23
C ALA A 62 26.72 7.54 -4.58
N GLU A 63 27.36 7.13 -5.66
CA GLU A 63 26.76 7.04 -7.00
C GLU A 63 25.59 6.03 -7.01
N GLU A 64 25.78 4.83 -6.46
CA GLU A 64 24.71 3.83 -6.37
C GLU A 64 23.50 4.32 -5.56
N LEU A 65 23.74 5.04 -4.45
CA LEU A 65 22.67 5.67 -3.67
C LEU A 65 21.93 6.75 -4.46
N THR A 66 22.62 7.52 -5.30
CA THR A 66 21.95 8.52 -6.16
C THR A 66 21.07 7.86 -7.22
N ASP A 67 21.54 6.77 -7.82
CA ASP A 67 20.77 6.01 -8.79
C ASP A 67 19.56 5.31 -8.16
N GLN A 68 19.71 4.74 -6.97
CA GLN A 68 18.59 4.16 -6.22
C GLN A 68 17.55 5.22 -5.83
N LYS A 69 17.99 6.40 -5.39
CA LYS A 69 17.08 7.54 -5.11
C LYS A 69 16.32 7.99 -6.34
N LYS A 70 16.98 8.00 -7.51
CA LYS A 70 16.32 8.34 -8.77
C LYS A 70 15.27 7.30 -9.17
N LYS A 71 15.63 6.01 -9.12
CA LYS A 71 14.69 4.90 -9.42
C LYS A 71 13.48 4.89 -8.48
N THR A 72 13.69 5.09 -7.18
CA THR A 72 12.59 5.14 -6.20
C THR A 72 11.69 6.35 -6.43
N ALA A 73 12.24 7.51 -6.80
CA ALA A 73 11.45 8.68 -7.16
C ALA A 73 10.63 8.48 -8.45
N GLU A 74 11.19 7.80 -9.46
CA GLU A 74 10.49 7.44 -10.70
C GLU A 74 9.34 6.45 -10.43
N GLN A 75 9.59 5.39 -9.65
CA GLN A 75 8.56 4.44 -9.23
C GLN A 75 7.45 5.12 -8.41
N ALA A 76 7.80 6.05 -7.52
CA ALA A 76 6.81 6.80 -6.75
C ALA A 76 5.90 7.64 -7.66
N LYS A 77 6.45 8.29 -8.68
CA LYS A 77 5.66 9.04 -9.67
C LYS A 77 4.75 8.12 -10.47
N GLU A 78 5.26 7.00 -10.96
CA GLU A 78 4.46 6.03 -11.71
C GLU A 78 3.29 5.46 -10.86
N LEU A 79 3.53 5.20 -9.58
CA LEU A 79 2.47 4.77 -8.66
C LEU A 79 1.40 5.84 -8.47
N VAL A 80 1.76 7.12 -8.41
CA VAL A 80 0.79 8.22 -8.34
C VAL A 80 -0.06 8.26 -9.62
N ASP A 81 0.57 8.25 -10.79
CA ASP A 81 -0.13 8.25 -12.08
C ASP A 81 -1.07 7.05 -12.24
N GLN A 82 -0.64 5.86 -11.82
CA GLN A 82 -1.47 4.67 -11.83
C GLN A 82 -2.67 4.80 -10.88
N LYS A 83 -2.45 5.31 -9.66
CA LYS A 83 -3.54 5.58 -8.70
C LYS A 83 -4.56 6.58 -9.25
N GLU A 84 -4.11 7.65 -9.91
CA GLU A 84 -5.01 8.62 -10.54
C GLU A 84 -5.82 8.00 -11.68
N LYS A 85 -5.18 7.19 -12.54
CA LYS A 85 -5.87 6.47 -13.62
C LYS A 85 -6.92 5.50 -13.08
N VAL A 86 -6.59 4.76 -12.01
CA VAL A 86 -7.53 3.85 -11.33
C VAL A 86 -8.69 4.62 -10.71
N ALA A 87 -8.42 5.73 -10.02
CA ALA A 87 -9.46 6.59 -9.46
C ALA A 87 -10.41 7.15 -10.54
N GLY A 88 -9.85 7.55 -11.70
CA GLY A 88 -10.64 8.00 -12.86
C GLY A 88 -11.55 6.91 -13.43
N ARG A 89 -11.06 5.68 -13.54
CA ARG A 89 -11.87 4.52 -13.97
C ARG A 89 -12.96 4.18 -12.97
N ASN A 90 -12.63 4.16 -11.68
CA ASN A 90 -13.59 3.90 -10.60
C ASN A 90 -14.72 4.94 -10.58
N ARG A 91 -14.41 6.21 -10.88
CA ARG A 91 -15.43 7.27 -10.98
C ARG A 91 -16.47 6.99 -12.07
N LEU A 92 -16.04 6.54 -13.25
CA LEU A 92 -16.97 6.19 -14.33
C LEU A 92 -17.82 4.98 -13.95
N LEU A 93 -17.19 3.96 -13.37
CA LEU A 93 -17.89 2.76 -12.89
C LEU A 93 -18.95 3.11 -11.83
N TRP A 94 -18.60 3.91 -10.82
CA TRP A 94 -19.51 4.33 -9.76
C TRP A 94 -20.70 5.13 -10.28
N LYS A 95 -20.50 6.01 -11.27
CA LYS A 95 -21.63 6.71 -11.92
C LYS A 95 -22.63 5.74 -12.53
N VAL A 96 -22.14 4.67 -13.15
CA VAL A 96 -23.02 3.66 -13.74
C VAL A 96 -23.74 2.88 -12.65
N ARG A 97 -23.02 2.42 -11.61
CA ARG A 97 -23.62 1.72 -10.46
C ARG A 97 -24.70 2.55 -9.77
N VAL A 98 -24.48 3.84 -9.55
CA VAL A 98 -25.50 4.76 -9.01
C VAL A 98 -26.73 4.84 -9.93
N SER A 99 -26.52 4.95 -11.24
CA SER A 99 -27.62 5.01 -12.22
C SER A 99 -28.47 3.72 -12.19
N GLU A 100 -27.83 2.57 -12.04
CA GLU A 100 -28.51 1.27 -11.90
C GLU A 100 -29.36 1.20 -10.62
N LEU A 101 -28.84 1.72 -9.50
CA LEU A 101 -29.60 1.81 -8.25
C LEU A 101 -30.80 2.75 -8.39
N GLU A 102 -30.65 3.88 -9.09
CA GLU A 102 -31.77 4.79 -9.36
C GLU A 102 -32.87 4.12 -10.21
N ARG A 103 -32.49 3.29 -11.20
CA ARG A 103 -33.41 2.54 -12.09
C ARG A 103 -34.38 1.65 -11.32
N ILE A 104 -33.92 1.03 -10.23
CA ILE A 104 -34.77 0.18 -9.37
C ILE A 104 -36.00 0.96 -8.83
N ILE A 105 -35.86 2.28 -8.68
CA ILE A 105 -36.90 3.18 -8.14
C ILE A 105 -37.61 3.93 -9.26
N LYS A 106 -36.85 4.57 -10.15
CA LYS A 106 -37.34 5.35 -11.28
C LYS A 106 -37.65 4.38 -12.41
N LYS A 107 -38.92 3.99 -12.57
CA LYS A 107 -39.44 3.28 -13.76
C LYS A 107 -39.40 4.18 -15.01
N THR A 108 -38.24 4.74 -15.36
CA THR A 108 -38.13 5.67 -16.49
C THR A 108 -38.11 4.93 -17.83
N HIS A 109 -38.77 5.53 -18.81
CA HIS A 109 -39.03 5.05 -20.18
C HIS A 109 -37.80 4.80 -21.07
N ASP A 110 -36.57 4.98 -20.57
CA ASP A 110 -35.33 4.82 -21.33
C ASP A 110 -34.83 3.36 -21.37
N ALA A 111 -35.75 2.39 -21.34
CA ALA A 111 -35.45 0.95 -21.46
C ALA A 111 -34.48 0.67 -22.64
N ALA A 112 -34.71 1.33 -23.79
CA ALA A 112 -33.92 1.13 -25.00
C ALA A 112 -32.45 1.61 -24.95
N ARG A 113 -32.07 2.48 -24.00
CA ARG A 113 -30.67 2.94 -23.80
C ARG A 113 -29.91 2.02 -22.86
N PHE A 114 -30.62 1.38 -21.92
CA PHE A 114 -30.04 0.52 -20.91
C PHE A 114 -30.15 -0.97 -21.22
N ASP A 115 -31.10 -1.42 -22.04
CA ASP A 115 -31.09 -2.79 -22.62
C ASP A 115 -29.81 -3.02 -23.47
N ARG A 116 -29.26 -1.95 -24.05
CA ARG A 116 -27.97 -1.97 -24.77
C ARG A 116 -26.74 -1.95 -23.84
N ASN A 117 -26.92 -1.46 -22.62
CA ASN A 117 -25.89 -1.38 -21.59
C ASN A 117 -26.27 -2.27 -20.40
N GLU A 118 -27.01 -3.37 -20.64
CA GLU A 118 -27.35 -4.33 -19.60
C GLU A 118 -26.01 -4.82 -19.10
N ILE A 119 -25.57 -4.26 -17.97
CA ILE A 119 -24.31 -4.64 -17.38
C ILE A 119 -24.56 -6.06 -16.91
N VAL A 120 -24.02 -7.00 -17.69
CA VAL A 120 -23.97 -8.45 -17.45
C VAL A 120 -23.19 -8.76 -16.16
N HIS A 121 -22.66 -7.75 -15.46
CA HIS A 121 -21.98 -7.93 -14.19
C HIS A 121 -23.00 -8.02 -13.07
N GLY A 122 -22.91 -9.08 -12.29
CA GLY A 122 -23.76 -9.29 -11.13
C GLY A 122 -23.68 -8.13 -10.13
N ALA A 123 -24.62 -8.15 -9.20
CA ALA A 123 -24.66 -7.25 -8.08
C ALA A 123 -23.39 -7.43 -7.22
N ASP A 124 -22.83 -6.30 -6.84
CA ASP A 124 -21.65 -6.16 -6.01
C ASP A 124 -21.96 -5.11 -4.96
N VAL A 125 -22.29 -5.58 -3.76
CA VAL A 125 -22.75 -4.75 -2.66
C VAL A 125 -21.68 -3.78 -2.18
N LEU A 126 -20.40 -4.16 -2.25
CA LEU A 126 -19.28 -3.33 -1.81
C LEU A 126 -19.06 -2.17 -2.79
N ASN A 127 -19.01 -2.47 -4.08
CA ASN A 127 -18.87 -1.44 -5.11
C ASN A 127 -20.08 -0.50 -5.15
N ASP A 128 -21.29 -1.02 -4.92
CA ASP A 128 -22.49 -0.16 -4.83
C ASP A 128 -22.48 0.75 -3.62
N TYR A 129 -22.03 0.24 -2.47
CA TYR A 129 -21.90 1.05 -1.26
C TYR A 129 -20.90 2.20 -1.50
N GLN A 130 -19.71 1.90 -2.05
CA GLN A 130 -18.71 2.93 -2.36
C GLN A 130 -19.20 3.93 -3.40
N ALA A 131 -19.96 3.46 -4.40
CA ALA A 131 -20.54 4.34 -5.42
C ALA A 131 -21.52 5.36 -4.81
N LEU A 132 -22.28 4.94 -3.79
CA LEU A 132 -23.16 5.82 -3.02
C LEU A 132 -22.39 6.82 -2.17
N GLU A 133 -21.36 6.39 -1.43
CA GLU A 133 -20.50 7.32 -0.68
C GLU A 133 -19.86 8.36 -1.60
N TYR A 134 -19.48 7.97 -2.82
CA TYR A 134 -18.94 8.90 -3.80
C TYR A 134 -19.95 9.97 -4.26
N THR A 135 -21.24 9.61 -4.30
CA THR A 135 -22.34 10.51 -4.71
C THR A 135 -22.98 11.29 -3.57
N ASP A 136 -22.59 11.03 -2.32
CA ASP A 136 -22.99 11.81 -1.13
C ASP A 136 -22.29 13.19 -1.13
N ARG A 137 -22.71 14.05 -2.06
CA ARG A 137 -22.24 15.42 -2.23
C ARG A 137 -23.43 16.37 -2.25
N PRO A 138 -23.31 17.60 -1.71
CA PRO A 138 -24.43 18.54 -1.62
C PRO A 138 -25.13 18.84 -2.96
N ASP A 139 -24.40 18.78 -4.08
CA ASP A 139 -24.90 19.01 -5.43
C ASP A 139 -25.69 17.83 -6.02
N ASN A 140 -25.58 16.63 -5.42
CA ASN A 140 -26.20 15.39 -5.92
C ASN A 140 -27.18 14.74 -4.93
N GLN A 141 -27.66 15.49 -3.93
CA GLN A 141 -28.54 15.00 -2.85
C GLN A 141 -29.73 14.18 -3.36
N VAL A 142 -30.44 14.65 -4.40
CA VAL A 142 -31.63 13.97 -4.95
C VAL A 142 -31.26 12.63 -5.59
N GLN A 143 -30.13 12.58 -6.30
CA GLN A 143 -29.61 11.35 -6.90
C GLN A 143 -29.19 10.38 -5.79
N PHE A 144 -28.44 10.85 -4.80
CA PHE A 144 -28.02 10.05 -3.65
C PHE A 144 -29.21 9.44 -2.89
N GLU A 145 -30.26 10.22 -2.60
CA GLU A 145 -31.45 9.72 -1.92
C GLU A 145 -32.22 8.69 -2.75
N THR A 146 -32.29 8.89 -4.07
CA THR A 146 -32.94 7.94 -4.99
C THR A 146 -32.14 6.63 -5.05
N ALA A 147 -30.83 6.72 -5.27
CA ALA A 147 -29.94 5.58 -5.36
C ALA A 147 -29.86 4.82 -4.03
N SER A 148 -29.88 5.52 -2.89
CA SER A 148 -29.94 4.91 -1.55
C SER A 148 -31.23 4.10 -1.34
N LYS A 149 -32.37 4.59 -1.85
CA LYS A 149 -33.62 3.80 -1.86
C LYS A 149 -33.49 2.57 -2.77
N GLY A 150 -32.84 2.72 -3.91
CA GLY A 150 -32.49 1.63 -4.83
C GLY A 150 -31.66 0.55 -4.16
N PHE A 151 -30.59 0.94 -3.47
CA PHE A 151 -29.71 0.06 -2.70
C PHE A 151 -30.46 -0.71 -1.63
N LYS A 152 -31.32 -0.03 -0.87
CA LYS A 152 -32.18 -0.70 0.11
C LYS A 152 -33.09 -1.74 -0.52
N LYS A 153 -33.63 -1.46 -1.70
CA LYS A 153 -34.51 -2.40 -2.41
C LYS A 153 -33.73 -3.57 -3.01
N ALA A 154 -32.51 -3.33 -3.51
CA ALA A 154 -31.63 -4.35 -4.06
C ALA A 154 -31.12 -5.32 -2.99
N TYR A 155 -30.64 -4.80 -1.86
CA TYR A 155 -29.88 -5.56 -0.88
C TYR A 155 -30.60 -5.79 0.44
N GLY A 156 -31.79 -5.23 0.64
CA GLY A 156 -32.49 -5.28 1.93
C GLY A 156 -31.83 -4.45 3.04
N LEU A 157 -30.74 -3.73 2.75
CA LEU A 157 -29.92 -2.99 3.71
C LEU A 157 -30.08 -1.47 3.56
N ARG A 158 -30.18 -0.76 4.68
CA ARG A 158 -30.08 0.71 4.65
C ARG A 158 -28.62 1.11 4.73
N LEU A 159 -28.19 2.08 3.91
CA LEU A 159 -26.82 2.60 3.97
C LEU A 159 -26.46 3.08 5.39
N SER A 160 -27.38 3.75 6.07
CA SER A 160 -27.16 4.23 7.45
C SER A 160 -27.18 3.15 8.53
N SER A 161 -27.53 1.89 8.20
CA SER A 161 -27.60 0.81 9.20
C SER A 161 -26.27 0.10 9.42
N LEU A 162 -25.28 0.31 8.55
CA LEU A 162 -24.01 -0.39 8.59
C LEU A 162 -22.92 0.46 7.92
N SER A 163 -21.77 0.62 8.58
CA SER A 163 -20.61 1.28 7.97
C SER A 163 -19.94 0.41 6.90
N TYR A 164 -19.25 1.04 5.94
CA TYR A 164 -18.44 0.32 4.95
C TYR A 164 -17.40 -0.61 5.60
N ASP A 165 -16.77 -0.16 6.69
CA ASP A 165 -15.78 -0.96 7.41
C ASP A 165 -16.35 -2.26 7.98
N ASN A 166 -17.59 -2.23 8.46
CA ASN A 166 -18.25 -3.43 8.95
C ASN A 166 -18.71 -4.33 7.81
N LEU A 167 -19.19 -3.74 6.71
CA LEU A 167 -19.60 -4.48 5.52
C LEU A 167 -18.41 -5.17 4.85
N SER A 168 -17.29 -4.47 4.65
CA SER A 168 -16.08 -5.01 4.03
C SER A 168 -15.39 -6.12 4.83
N LYS A 169 -15.69 -6.23 6.13
CA LYS A 169 -15.22 -7.28 7.04
C LYS A 169 -16.28 -8.36 7.29
N ALA A 170 -17.42 -8.31 6.60
CA ALA A 170 -18.44 -9.34 6.71
C ALA A 170 -17.85 -10.71 6.30
N PRO A 171 -18.37 -11.80 6.88
CA PRO A 171 -18.09 -13.15 6.37
C PRO A 171 -18.38 -13.23 4.87
N GLU A 172 -17.57 -13.99 4.14
CA GLU A 172 -17.69 -14.16 2.68
C GLU A 172 -19.11 -14.61 2.29
N GLU A 173 -19.69 -15.54 3.05
CA GLU A 173 -21.04 -16.05 2.82
C GLU A 173 -22.10 -14.93 2.90
N VAL A 174 -21.87 -13.92 3.75
CA VAL A 174 -22.79 -12.77 3.86
C VAL A 174 -22.65 -11.85 2.66
N ILE A 175 -21.43 -11.59 2.20
CA ILE A 175 -21.19 -10.78 0.98
C ILE A 175 -21.84 -11.45 -0.22
N ASP A 176 -21.63 -12.76 -0.38
CA ASP A 176 -22.23 -13.52 -1.47
C ASP A 176 -23.76 -13.52 -1.41
N ILE A 177 -24.36 -13.71 -0.22
CA ILE A 177 -25.80 -13.61 -0.05
C ILE A 177 -26.32 -12.25 -0.48
N LEU A 178 -25.62 -11.17 -0.11
CA LEU A 178 -26.01 -9.81 -0.51
C LEU A 178 -25.90 -9.64 -2.03
N SER A 179 -24.85 -10.15 -2.65
CA SER A 179 -24.71 -10.17 -4.11
C SER A 179 -25.81 -11.00 -4.79
N VAL A 180 -26.16 -12.17 -4.28
CA VAL A 180 -27.30 -12.95 -4.78
C VAL A 180 -28.59 -12.14 -4.63
N ARG A 181 -28.84 -11.56 -3.46
CA ARG A 181 -30.03 -10.74 -3.18
C ARG A 181 -30.16 -9.56 -4.15
N GLY A 182 -29.05 -8.91 -4.48
CA GLY A 182 -28.98 -7.87 -5.50
C GLY A 182 -29.26 -8.42 -6.90
N ASN A 183 -28.70 -9.58 -7.27
CA ASN A 183 -28.95 -10.23 -8.56
C ASN A 183 -30.44 -10.53 -8.79
N LEU A 184 -31.16 -10.96 -7.76
CA LEU A 184 -32.62 -11.17 -7.82
C LEU A 184 -33.39 -9.89 -8.20
N THR A 185 -32.79 -8.72 -7.98
CA THR A 185 -33.38 -7.41 -8.31
C THR A 185 -32.88 -6.87 -9.66
N PHE A 186 -31.60 -7.07 -9.98
CA PHE A 186 -30.96 -6.48 -11.17
C PHE A 186 -31.08 -7.33 -12.43
N LEU A 187 -31.06 -8.67 -12.31
CA LEU A 187 -31.04 -9.57 -13.46
C LEU A 187 -32.46 -9.84 -13.94
N ASN A 188 -32.70 -9.52 -15.22
CA ASN A 188 -34.03 -9.62 -15.83
C ASN A 188 -34.58 -11.05 -15.88
N TRP A 189 -33.75 -12.09 -15.90
CA TRP A 189 -34.26 -13.48 -15.97
C TRP A 189 -35.09 -13.90 -14.75
N PHE A 190 -34.96 -13.21 -13.60
CA PHE A 190 -35.75 -13.50 -12.41
C PHE A 190 -37.19 -12.99 -12.55
N LEU A 191 -37.50 -12.25 -13.61
CA LEU A 191 -38.88 -11.88 -13.95
C LEU A 191 -39.74 -13.11 -14.26
N ASN A 192 -39.16 -14.17 -14.84
CA ASN A 192 -39.85 -15.43 -15.15
C ASN A 192 -39.88 -16.40 -13.96
N HIS A 193 -39.00 -16.21 -12.97
CA HIS A 193 -38.86 -17.06 -11.78
C HIS A 193 -39.22 -16.29 -10.51
N LYS A 194 -40.31 -15.52 -10.55
CA LYS A 194 -40.65 -14.57 -9.49
C LYS A 194 -40.88 -15.26 -8.14
N ILE A 195 -41.48 -16.45 -8.14
CA ILE A 195 -41.77 -17.19 -6.90
C ILE A 195 -40.44 -17.62 -6.26
N GLU A 196 -39.54 -18.22 -7.03
CA GLU A 196 -38.22 -18.61 -6.56
C GLU A 196 -37.39 -17.39 -6.11
N ALA A 197 -37.47 -16.28 -6.85
CA ALA A 197 -36.81 -15.03 -6.49
C ALA A 197 -37.33 -14.46 -5.16
N ASP A 198 -38.64 -14.47 -4.92
CA ASP A 198 -39.22 -14.00 -3.67
C ASP A 198 -38.78 -14.90 -2.49
N ILE A 199 -38.77 -16.22 -2.66
CA ILE A 199 -38.28 -17.18 -1.64
C ILE A 199 -36.80 -16.94 -1.32
N MET A 200 -35.95 -16.84 -2.35
CA MET A 200 -34.52 -16.59 -2.16
C MET A 200 -34.28 -15.23 -1.50
N ALA A 201 -35.04 -14.19 -1.88
CA ALA A 201 -34.92 -12.87 -1.28
C ALA A 201 -35.24 -12.89 0.22
N GLU A 202 -36.29 -13.59 0.64
CA GLU A 202 -36.63 -13.75 2.06
C GLU A 202 -35.55 -14.49 2.84
N GLN A 203 -34.96 -15.53 2.26
CA GLN A 203 -33.85 -16.28 2.88
C GLN A 203 -32.59 -15.43 3.01
N CYS A 204 -32.24 -14.68 1.97
CA CYS A 204 -31.13 -13.71 2.02
C CYS A 204 -31.35 -12.69 3.14
N ASP A 205 -32.54 -12.07 3.19
CA ASP A 205 -32.89 -11.07 4.21
C ASP A 205 -32.86 -11.66 5.63
N LEU A 206 -33.15 -12.96 5.79
CA LEU A 206 -33.06 -13.66 7.07
C LEU A 206 -31.61 -13.90 7.51
N ALA A 207 -30.75 -14.35 6.60
CA ALA A 207 -29.33 -14.56 6.86
C ALA A 207 -28.62 -13.24 7.21
N VAL A 208 -28.89 -12.19 6.44
CA VAL A 208 -28.35 -10.84 6.68
C VAL A 208 -28.82 -10.30 8.04
N ARG A 209 -30.09 -10.51 8.42
CA ARG A 209 -30.59 -10.13 9.76
C ARG A 209 -29.90 -10.88 10.89
N LYS A 210 -29.58 -12.18 10.73
CA LYS A 210 -28.83 -12.96 11.71
C LYS A 210 -27.43 -12.36 11.92
N TRP A 211 -26.75 -12.04 10.81
CA TRP A 211 -25.44 -11.40 10.85
C TRP A 211 -25.50 -10.00 11.48
N LEU A 212 -26.39 -9.12 11.03
CA LEU A 212 -26.55 -7.77 11.57
C LEU A 212 -26.84 -7.75 13.08
N LYS A 213 -27.49 -8.76 13.65
CA LYS A 213 -27.71 -8.86 15.10
C LYS A 213 -26.44 -9.20 15.88
N SER A 214 -25.44 -9.81 15.24
CA SER A 214 -24.17 -10.18 15.87
C SER A 214 -23.14 -9.05 15.91
N ILE A 215 -23.30 -8.00 15.09
CA ILE A 215 -22.38 -6.85 15.02
C ILE A 215 -22.47 -5.91 16.25
N PRO A 216 -23.65 -5.53 16.77
CA PRO A 216 -23.77 -4.48 17.78
C PRO A 216 -23.69 -4.99 19.23
N THR A 217 -23.65 -6.30 19.45
CA THR A 217 -23.89 -6.87 20.79
C THR A 217 -22.64 -7.56 21.30
N ASP A 218 -21.95 -6.91 22.25
CA ASP A 218 -20.88 -7.52 23.02
C ASP A 218 -21.38 -8.85 23.61
N GLY A 219 -20.79 -9.96 23.16
CA GLY A 219 -21.09 -11.30 23.66
C GLY A 219 -22.14 -12.10 22.89
N VAL A 220 -22.76 -11.58 21.81
CA VAL A 220 -23.56 -12.44 20.91
C VAL A 220 -22.63 -13.02 19.85
N PRO A 221 -22.32 -14.34 19.91
CA PRO A 221 -21.47 -14.96 18.91
C PRO A 221 -22.15 -14.91 17.54
N TYR A 222 -21.37 -14.63 16.50
CA TYR A 222 -21.82 -14.74 15.13
C TYR A 222 -22.34 -16.17 14.86
N PRO A 223 -23.60 -16.34 14.43
CA PRO A 223 -24.21 -17.66 14.24
C PRO A 223 -23.76 -18.28 12.92
N LYS A 224 -22.48 -18.61 12.81
CA LYS A 224 -21.80 -19.05 11.58
C LYS A 224 -22.53 -20.19 10.90
N ASP A 225 -22.80 -21.28 11.62
CA ASP A 225 -23.44 -22.48 11.05
C ASP A 225 -24.83 -22.18 10.50
N ALA A 226 -25.60 -21.33 11.19
CA ALA A 226 -26.95 -20.96 10.78
C ALA A 226 -26.96 -20.04 9.55
N VAL A 227 -25.97 -19.15 9.41
CA VAL A 227 -25.82 -18.29 8.22
C VAL A 227 -25.30 -19.11 7.04
N LYS A 228 -24.36 -20.02 7.27
CA LYS A 228 -23.84 -20.92 6.25
C LYS A 228 -24.94 -21.85 5.70
N ALA A 229 -25.78 -22.40 6.56
CA ALA A 229 -26.90 -23.22 6.13
C ALA A 229 -27.99 -22.42 5.36
N ASP A 230 -28.14 -21.12 5.62
CA ASP A 230 -28.98 -20.26 4.78
C ASP A 230 -28.31 -19.99 3.42
N TYR A 231 -27.00 -19.71 3.42
CA TYR A 231 -26.21 -19.49 2.21
C TYR A 231 -26.28 -20.68 1.26
N GLU A 232 -26.01 -21.89 1.75
CA GLU A 232 -26.01 -23.10 0.92
C GLU A 232 -27.38 -23.33 0.26
N ARG A 233 -28.49 -23.12 0.99
CA ARG A 233 -29.85 -23.23 0.44
C ARG A 233 -30.16 -22.17 -0.63
N VAL A 234 -29.79 -20.92 -0.38
CA VAL A 234 -29.95 -19.84 -1.36
C VAL A 234 -29.12 -20.15 -2.61
N LYS A 235 -27.90 -20.66 -2.42
CA LYS A 235 -26.96 -20.93 -3.50
C LYS A 235 -27.44 -22.07 -4.40
N GLU A 236 -27.94 -23.15 -3.80
CA GLU A 236 -28.55 -24.28 -4.52
C GLU A 236 -29.71 -23.81 -5.41
N LEU A 237 -30.68 -23.10 -4.84
CA LEU A 237 -31.83 -22.55 -5.60
C LEU A 237 -31.40 -21.57 -6.69
N TYR A 238 -30.41 -20.71 -6.40
CA TYR A 238 -29.91 -19.74 -7.35
C TYR A 238 -29.25 -20.42 -8.55
N ASP A 239 -28.40 -21.42 -8.30
CA ASP A 239 -27.71 -22.16 -9.34
C ASP A 239 -28.69 -23.02 -10.14
N GLU A 240 -29.73 -23.60 -9.52
CA GLU A 240 -30.83 -24.29 -10.24
C GLU A 240 -31.58 -23.38 -11.22
N VAL A 241 -31.92 -22.15 -10.80
CA VAL A 241 -32.58 -21.18 -11.69
C VAL A 241 -31.63 -20.74 -12.81
N ARG A 242 -30.37 -20.42 -12.47
CA ARG A 242 -29.36 -20.01 -13.45
C ARG A 242 -29.14 -21.08 -14.51
N ASP A 243 -29.02 -22.33 -14.08
CA ASP A 243 -28.77 -23.44 -14.99
C ASP A 243 -29.98 -23.71 -15.89
N ARG A 244 -31.22 -23.44 -15.44
CA ARG A 244 -32.42 -23.50 -16.30
C ARG A 244 -32.45 -22.42 -17.40
N GLU A 245 -31.90 -21.24 -17.13
CA GLU A 245 -31.85 -20.12 -18.08
C GLU A 245 -30.65 -20.17 -19.04
N ALA A 246 -29.65 -21.01 -18.76
CA ALA A 246 -28.45 -21.17 -19.59
C ALA A 246 -28.66 -22.07 -20.83
N TRP A 247 -29.87 -22.62 -21.01
CA TRP A 247 -30.28 -23.48 -22.14
C TRP A 247 -31.44 -22.84 -22.92
#